data_AF-A0A9X1KEF9-F1
#
_entry.id   AF-A0A9X1KEF9-F1
#
_cell.length_a   1.000
_cell.length_b   1.000
_cell.length_c   1.000
_cell.angle_alpha   90.00
_cell.angle_beta   90.00
_cell.angle_gamma   90.00
#
_symmetry.space_group_name_H-M   'P 1'
#
loop_
_entity.id
_entity.type
_entity.pdbx_description
1 polymer ?
#
loop_
_entity_poly.entity_id
_entity_poly.type
_entity_poly.pdbx_seq_one_letter_code
_entity_poly.pdbx_strand_id
1 'polypeptide(L)'
;MSKRDRAREWVNNYAITGTGIVVAAIIPGSTSIALMAIEGTMCFHIGRIYRGDDFSMKEAGAIAASVGLAAVAGQIIALEALTLVPWAGWAAKAAIAGGIIKALGEAIISYYENKDSQFSPTSTITFKPQTIEIVEIEPPNKIITLIGTTSAGKSSTANALLGYEAFSIGAEHGTTTQVNQEDYMRGYSLRDTPGLMDDTNFNEIVWEAIQDSELVIYVTGEGQLYRQELEIFKRIRESQIQWDQDSETMGVRQLALYVNREDVKQSTMDSQTIQQEANLIRNQVSQWIPSHKVVFGASSPIARGIRQPAQIEALESLINSHINNQK
;
A
#
# COMPACT_ATOMS: atom_id res chain seq x y z
N MET A 1 -29.94 10.00 22.81
CA MET A 1 -29.42 10.28 21.46
C MET A 1 -30.52 10.00 20.44
N SER A 2 -30.83 10.93 19.53
CA SER A 2 -31.91 10.71 18.55
C SER A 2 -31.50 9.68 17.49
N LYS A 3 -32.47 9.09 16.76
CA LYS A 3 -32.19 8.17 15.64
C LYS A 3 -31.35 8.86 14.56
N ARG A 4 -31.64 10.14 14.29
CA ARG A 4 -30.86 11.01 13.41
C ARG A 4 -29.42 11.17 13.84
N ASP A 5 -29.17 11.48 15.11
CA ASP A 5 -27.80 11.67 15.60
C ASP A 5 -27.00 10.36 15.53
N ARG A 6 -27.64 9.23 15.86
CA ARG A 6 -27.03 7.89 15.72
C ARG A 6 -26.68 7.54 14.28
N ALA A 7 -27.59 7.84 13.35
CA ALA A 7 -27.34 7.61 11.94
C ALA A 7 -26.22 8.51 11.40
N ARG A 8 -26.18 9.79 11.82
CA ARG A 8 -25.11 10.72 11.43
C ARG A 8 -23.74 10.35 11.99
N GLU A 9 -23.69 9.96 13.25
CA GLU A 9 -22.46 9.46 13.87
C GLU A 9 -21.95 8.22 13.14
N TRP A 10 -22.85 7.27 12.83
CA TRP A 10 -22.51 6.09 12.05
C TRP A 10 -21.98 6.46 10.65
N VAL A 11 -22.66 7.37 9.93
CA VAL A 11 -22.22 7.85 8.60
C VAL A 11 -20.87 8.56 8.67
N ASN A 12 -20.61 9.38 9.69
CA ASN A 12 -19.33 10.08 9.82
C ASN A 12 -18.17 9.12 10.03
N ASN A 13 -18.36 8.10 10.88
CA ASN A 13 -17.35 7.06 11.08
C ASN A 13 -17.19 6.19 9.83
N TYR A 14 -18.29 5.86 9.16
CA TYR A 14 -18.29 5.07 7.93
C TYR A 14 -17.71 5.82 6.72
N ALA A 15 -17.82 7.15 6.67
CA ALA A 15 -17.17 7.98 5.67
C ALA A 15 -15.65 8.02 5.83
N ILE A 16 -15.14 7.77 7.03
CA ILE A 16 -13.69 7.68 7.28
C ILE A 16 -13.20 6.27 6.89
N THR A 17 -13.93 5.22 7.25
CA THR A 17 -13.49 3.84 7.01
C THR A 17 -13.83 3.32 5.60
N GLY A 18 -14.93 3.79 5.01
CA GLY A 18 -15.41 3.37 3.69
C GLY A 18 -14.66 3.98 2.52
N THR A 19 -13.92 5.08 2.70
CA THR A 19 -13.07 5.68 1.65
C THR A 19 -11.97 4.74 1.21
N GLY A 20 -11.45 3.90 2.11
CA GLY A 20 -10.45 2.87 1.80
C GLY A 20 -10.91 1.92 0.68
N ILE A 21 -12.19 1.55 0.66
CA ILE A 21 -12.78 0.67 -0.37
C ILE A 21 -12.78 1.36 -1.74
N VAL A 22 -13.04 2.67 -1.78
CA VAL A 22 -13.06 3.47 -3.03
C VAL A 22 -11.65 3.76 -3.54
N VAL A 23 -10.71 4.01 -2.63
CA VAL A 23 -9.29 4.22 -2.97
C VAL A 23 -8.68 2.94 -3.53
N ALA A 24 -9.01 1.77 -2.97
CA ALA A 24 -8.56 0.46 -3.46
C ALA A 24 -9.13 0.06 -4.83
N ALA A 25 -10.17 0.74 -5.32
CA ALA A 25 -10.83 0.44 -6.59
C ALA A 25 -10.10 1.08 -7.79
N ILE A 26 -8.92 0.58 -8.14
CA ILE A 26 -8.00 1.21 -9.10
C ILE A 26 -8.30 0.94 -10.59
N ILE A 27 -9.15 -0.05 -10.89
CA ILE A 27 -9.53 -0.38 -12.27
C ILE A 27 -10.68 0.54 -12.73
N PRO A 28 -10.66 1.09 -13.95
CA PRO A 28 -11.78 1.85 -14.49
C PRO A 28 -13.12 1.11 -14.36
N GLY A 29 -14.13 1.77 -13.81
CA GLY A 29 -15.46 1.21 -13.53
C GLY A 29 -15.57 0.48 -12.19
N SER A 30 -14.45 0.10 -11.56
CA SER A 30 -14.47 -0.55 -10.23
C SER A 30 -14.83 0.44 -9.11
N THR A 31 -14.58 1.74 -9.29
CA THR A 31 -14.98 2.79 -8.33
C THR A 31 -16.49 2.86 -8.19
N SER A 32 -17.19 2.71 -9.32
CA SER A 32 -18.66 2.70 -9.35
C SER A 32 -19.23 1.49 -8.59
N ILE A 33 -18.61 0.32 -8.73
CA ILE A 33 -19.01 -0.91 -8.02
C ILE A 33 -18.76 -0.78 -6.51
N ALA A 34 -17.61 -0.24 -6.12
CA ALA A 34 -17.27 0.02 -4.71
C ALA A 34 -18.28 0.98 -4.06
N LEU A 35 -18.63 2.07 -4.75
CA LEU A 35 -19.63 3.02 -4.27
C LEU A 35 -21.03 2.40 -4.14
N MET A 36 -21.43 1.48 -5.05
CA MET A 36 -22.71 0.76 -4.93
C MET A 36 -22.74 -0.15 -3.70
N ALA A 37 -21.63 -0.83 -3.40
CA ALA A 37 -21.53 -1.66 -2.19
C ALA A 37 -21.61 -0.80 -0.91
N ILE A 38 -20.97 0.36 -0.91
CA ILE A 38 -21.05 1.35 0.17
C ILE A 38 -22.48 1.87 0.33
N GLU A 39 -23.14 2.28 -0.75
CA GLU A 39 -24.54 2.74 -0.73
C GLU A 39 -25.48 1.65 -0.18
N GLY A 40 -25.36 0.41 -0.65
CA GLY A 40 -26.14 -0.72 -0.14
C GLY A 40 -25.93 -0.96 1.36
N THR A 41 -24.69 -0.86 1.83
CA THR A 41 -24.35 -0.99 3.26
C THR A 41 -24.94 0.16 4.07
N MET A 42 -24.89 1.40 3.58
CA MET A 42 -25.48 2.56 4.24
C MET A 42 -27.01 2.43 4.33
N CYS A 43 -27.68 2.07 3.23
CA CYS A 43 -29.13 1.85 3.20
C CYS A 43 -29.56 0.79 4.22
N PHE A 44 -28.79 -0.29 4.35
CA PHE A 44 -29.06 -1.35 5.32
C PHE A 44 -28.87 -0.91 6.77
N HIS A 45 -27.73 -0.31 7.10
CA HIS A 45 -27.42 0.06 8.48
C HIS A 45 -28.25 1.24 8.97
N ILE A 46 -28.43 2.28 8.15
CA ILE A 46 -29.31 3.41 8.49
C ILE A 46 -30.76 2.89 8.59
N GLY A 47 -31.19 2.02 7.68
CA GLY A 47 -32.51 1.40 7.76
C GLY A 47 -32.76 0.64 9.07
N ARG A 48 -31.78 -0.13 9.56
CA ARG A 48 -31.87 -0.78 10.87
C ARG A 48 -31.92 0.21 12.04
N ILE A 49 -31.21 1.34 11.96
CA ILE A 49 -31.29 2.40 13.00
C ILE A 49 -32.70 3.01 13.07
N TYR A 50 -33.36 3.19 11.91
CA TYR A 50 -34.69 3.81 11.84
C TYR A 50 -35.85 2.85 12.06
N ARG A 51 -35.82 1.67 11.40
CA ARG A 51 -36.93 0.71 11.39
C ARG A 51 -36.80 -0.43 12.41
N GLY A 52 -35.57 -0.80 12.79
CA GLY A 52 -35.31 -1.92 13.70
C GLY A 52 -34.65 -3.11 13.00
N ASP A 53 -34.44 -4.19 13.74
CA ASP A 53 -33.68 -5.37 13.29
C ASP A 53 -34.39 -6.23 12.24
N ASP A 54 -35.68 -5.99 12.00
CA ASP A 54 -36.50 -6.61 10.95
C ASP A 54 -36.26 -6.02 9.55
N PHE A 55 -35.48 -4.94 9.47
CA PHE A 55 -35.12 -4.31 8.19
C PHE A 55 -34.25 -5.24 7.34
N SER A 56 -34.75 -5.62 6.16
CA SER A 56 -34.11 -6.60 5.29
C SER A 56 -33.26 -5.96 4.19
N MET A 57 -32.28 -6.70 3.65
CA MET A 57 -31.49 -6.25 2.50
C MET A 57 -32.33 -5.98 1.25
N LYS A 58 -33.47 -6.66 1.10
CA LYS A 58 -34.39 -6.41 0.00
C LYS A 58 -35.03 -5.02 0.08
N GLU A 59 -35.34 -4.56 1.29
CA GLU A 59 -35.81 -3.19 1.52
C GLU A 59 -34.69 -2.16 1.34
N ALA A 60 -33.47 -2.47 1.78
CA ALA A 60 -32.29 -1.64 1.56
C ALA A 60 -32.03 -1.38 0.06
N GLY A 61 -32.16 -2.42 -0.77
CA GLY A 61 -32.01 -2.31 -2.22
C GLY A 61 -33.06 -1.40 -2.89
N ALA A 62 -34.29 -1.40 -2.38
CA ALA A 62 -35.34 -0.50 -2.90
C ALA A 62 -35.06 0.98 -2.59
N ILE A 63 -34.39 1.27 -1.46
CA ILE A 63 -33.99 2.63 -1.08
C ILE A 63 -32.73 3.07 -1.85
N ALA A 64 -31.77 2.16 -2.05
CA ALA A 64 -30.64 2.43 -2.93
C ALA A 64 -31.10 2.78 -4.36
N ALA A 65 -32.16 2.13 -4.85
CA ALA A 65 -32.73 2.45 -6.17
C ALA A 65 -33.40 3.84 -6.24
N SER A 66 -33.89 4.39 -5.13
CA SER A 66 -34.57 5.70 -5.10
C SER A 66 -33.63 6.85 -4.78
N VAL A 67 -32.61 6.63 -3.94
CA VAL A 67 -31.62 7.66 -3.56
C VAL A 67 -30.46 7.71 -4.55
N GLY A 68 -30.00 6.53 -5.02
CA GLY A 68 -29.11 6.25 -6.15
C GLY A 68 -27.86 7.10 -6.34
N LEU A 69 -26.74 6.45 -6.65
CA LEU A 69 -25.53 7.10 -7.19
C LEU A 69 -25.75 8.03 -8.41
N ALA A 70 -26.91 7.95 -9.09
CA ALA A 70 -27.29 8.88 -10.15
C ALA A 70 -27.20 10.36 -9.73
N ALA A 71 -27.51 10.69 -8.47
CA ALA A 71 -27.43 12.06 -7.95
C ALA A 71 -25.98 12.61 -7.89
N VAL A 72 -24.98 11.73 -7.89
CA VAL A 72 -23.55 12.05 -7.82
C VAL A 72 -22.77 11.56 -9.04
N ALA A 73 -23.45 11.23 -10.15
CA ALA A 73 -22.84 10.64 -11.34
C ALA A 73 -21.66 11.46 -11.90
N GLY A 74 -21.75 12.79 -11.89
CA GLY A 74 -20.65 13.66 -12.32
C GLY A 74 -19.40 13.54 -11.45
N GLN A 75 -19.57 13.34 -10.14
CA GLN A 75 -18.45 13.13 -9.21
C GLN A 75 -17.85 11.73 -9.35
N ILE A 76 -18.66 10.72 -9.70
CA ILE A 76 -18.17 9.37 -10.02
C ILE A 76 -17.30 9.39 -11.28
N ILE A 77 -17.72 10.12 -12.32
CA ILE A 77 -16.89 10.31 -13.53
C ILE A 77 -15.57 10.98 -13.17
N ALA A 78 -15.59 12.00 -12.30
CA ALA A 78 -14.37 12.64 -11.81
C ALA A 78 -13.47 11.65 -11.03
N LEU A 79 -14.03 10.81 -10.16
CA LEU A 79 -13.30 9.77 -9.43
C LEU A 79 -12.64 8.75 -10.36
N GLU A 80 -13.34 8.35 -11.43
CA GLU A 80 -12.79 7.45 -12.45
C GLU A 80 -11.66 8.11 -13.24
N ALA A 81 -11.78 9.38 -13.61
CA ALA A 81 -10.70 10.12 -14.26
C ALA A 81 -9.44 10.25 -13.38
N LEU A 82 -9.63 10.33 -12.05
CA LEU A 82 -8.52 10.37 -11.09
C LEU A 82 -7.75 9.05 -10.98
N THR A 83 -8.29 7.93 -11.48
CA THR A 83 -7.51 6.68 -11.58
C THR A 83 -6.34 6.78 -12.56
N LEU A 84 -6.39 7.74 -13.50
CA LEU A 84 -5.34 7.98 -14.49
C LEU A 84 -4.18 8.83 -13.94
N VAL A 85 -4.33 9.39 -12.73
CA VAL A 85 -3.33 10.25 -12.08
C VAL A 85 -2.88 9.55 -10.80
N PRO A 86 -1.74 8.84 -10.82
CA PRO A 86 -1.22 8.16 -9.63
C PRO A 86 -0.98 9.16 -8.48
N TRP A 87 -1.13 8.69 -7.24
CA TRP A 87 -0.81 9.42 -5.99
C TRP A 87 -1.70 10.63 -5.70
N ALA A 88 -1.61 11.69 -6.49
CA ALA A 88 -2.44 12.88 -6.36
C ALA A 88 -3.91 12.59 -6.69
N GLY A 89 -4.15 11.73 -7.69
CA GLY A 89 -5.49 11.30 -8.03
C GLY A 89 -6.12 10.44 -6.94
N TRP A 90 -5.37 9.55 -6.29
CA TRP A 90 -5.88 8.67 -5.23
C TRP A 90 -6.16 9.41 -3.91
N ALA A 91 -5.32 10.39 -3.53
CA ALA A 91 -5.60 11.26 -2.40
C ALA A 91 -6.84 12.14 -2.66
N ALA A 92 -6.95 12.72 -3.86
CA ALA A 92 -8.16 13.44 -4.28
C ALA A 92 -9.38 12.50 -4.32
N LYS A 93 -9.18 11.23 -4.69
CA LYS A 93 -10.20 10.17 -4.68
C LYS A 93 -10.75 9.94 -3.28
N ALA A 94 -9.89 9.89 -2.26
CA ALA A 94 -10.31 9.72 -0.86
C ALA A 94 -11.18 10.89 -0.37
N ALA A 95 -10.78 12.13 -0.67
CA ALA A 95 -11.51 13.32 -0.26
C ALA A 95 -12.89 13.41 -0.95
N ILE A 96 -12.94 13.21 -2.27
CA ILE A 96 -14.18 13.22 -3.04
C ILE A 96 -15.09 12.06 -2.63
N ALA A 97 -14.54 10.86 -2.43
CA ALA A 97 -15.28 9.70 -1.95
C ALA A 97 -15.89 9.96 -0.56
N GLY A 98 -15.13 10.52 0.39
CA GLY A 98 -15.65 10.86 1.72
C GLY A 98 -16.79 11.87 1.64
N GLY A 99 -16.70 12.84 0.72
CA GLY A 99 -17.78 13.78 0.41
C GLY A 99 -19.03 13.08 -0.14
N ILE A 100 -18.88 12.16 -1.09
CA ILE A 100 -19.98 11.38 -1.65
C ILE A 100 -20.65 10.51 -0.58
N ILE A 101 -19.87 9.82 0.26
CA ILE A 101 -20.39 8.94 1.31
C ILE A 101 -21.21 9.74 2.32
N LYS A 102 -20.73 10.93 2.75
CA LYS A 102 -21.49 11.82 3.63
C LYS A 102 -22.77 12.34 2.97
N ALA A 103 -22.70 12.73 1.69
CA ALA A 103 -23.86 13.25 0.96
C ALA A 103 -24.95 12.17 0.81
N LEU A 104 -24.58 10.95 0.43
CA LEU A 104 -25.49 9.81 0.35
C LEU A 104 -26.08 9.47 1.71
N GLY A 105 -25.25 9.44 2.77
CA GLY A 105 -25.73 9.18 4.13
C GLY A 105 -26.76 10.20 4.61
N GLU A 106 -26.55 11.50 4.37
CA GLU A 106 -27.54 12.55 4.70
C GLU A 106 -28.80 12.45 3.84
N ALA A 107 -28.69 12.05 2.57
CA ALA A 107 -29.84 11.82 1.70
C ALA A 107 -30.69 10.64 2.20
N ILE A 108 -30.06 9.52 2.57
CA ILE A 108 -30.75 8.34 3.14
C ILE A 108 -31.40 8.70 4.48
N ILE A 109 -30.70 9.44 5.35
CA ILE A 109 -31.27 9.94 6.62
C ILE A 109 -32.49 10.83 6.36
N SER A 110 -32.38 11.76 5.40
CA SER A 110 -33.49 12.67 5.04
C SER A 110 -34.68 11.92 4.45
N TYR A 111 -34.45 10.85 3.69
CA TYR A 111 -35.50 9.96 3.19
C TYR A 111 -36.31 9.32 4.33
N TYR A 112 -35.66 8.90 5.41
CA TYR A 112 -36.36 8.33 6.57
C TYR A 112 -37.06 9.37 7.46
N GLU A 113 -36.51 10.58 7.54
CA GLU A 113 -37.06 11.66 8.35
C GLU A 113 -38.25 12.36 7.65
N ASN A 114 -38.23 12.48 6.32
CA ASN A 114 -39.32 13.08 5.55
C ASN A 114 -40.18 12.02 4.85
N LYS A 115 -41.29 11.63 5.49
CA LYS A 115 -42.23 10.59 5.01
C LYS A 115 -42.90 10.84 3.65
N ASP A 116 -42.80 12.05 3.06
CA ASP A 116 -43.48 12.42 1.80
C ASP A 116 -42.53 12.67 0.61
N SER A 117 -41.22 12.44 0.77
CA SER A 117 -40.24 12.79 -0.29
C SER A 117 -40.12 11.69 -1.35
N GLN A 118 -40.92 11.77 -2.40
CA GLN A 118 -40.57 11.11 -3.67
C GLN A 118 -39.33 11.80 -4.24
N PHE A 119 -38.18 11.13 -4.13
CA PHE A 119 -36.92 11.60 -4.70
C PHE A 119 -37.07 11.68 -6.22
N SER A 120 -37.06 12.89 -6.79
CA SER A 120 -37.03 13.08 -8.24
C SER A 120 -35.56 13.08 -8.70
N PRO A 121 -35.14 12.20 -9.62
CA PRO A 121 -33.73 11.94 -9.95
C PRO A 121 -33.06 13.05 -10.78
N THR A 122 -33.46 14.31 -10.65
CA THR A 122 -33.07 15.41 -11.55
C THR A 122 -32.51 16.64 -10.85
N SER A 123 -32.36 16.63 -9.52
CA SER A 123 -31.70 17.75 -8.82
C SER A 123 -30.20 17.49 -8.72
N THR A 124 -29.44 18.05 -9.68
CA THR A 124 -27.98 18.08 -9.64
C THR A 124 -27.54 18.81 -8.37
N ILE A 125 -26.89 18.11 -7.44
CA ILE A 125 -26.32 18.70 -6.23
C ILE A 125 -25.14 19.59 -6.66
N THR A 126 -25.37 20.90 -6.71
CA THR A 126 -24.32 21.88 -7.03
C THR A 126 -23.58 22.23 -5.74
N PHE A 127 -22.34 21.76 -5.63
CA PHE A 127 -21.45 22.16 -4.54
C PHE A 127 -20.97 23.60 -4.74
N LYS A 128 -21.23 24.47 -3.77
CA LYS A 128 -20.44 25.71 -3.61
C LYS A 128 -19.16 25.33 -2.87
N PRO A 129 -17.97 25.50 -3.47
CA PRO A 129 -16.72 25.22 -2.77
C PRO A 129 -16.63 26.21 -1.61
N GLN A 130 -16.70 25.72 -0.38
CA GLN A 130 -16.11 26.45 0.73
C GLN A 130 -14.61 26.40 0.51
N THR A 131 -13.94 27.54 0.56
CA THR A 131 -12.48 27.62 0.53
C THR A 131 -11.95 26.68 1.60
N ILE A 132 -11.43 25.55 1.15
CA ILE A 132 -10.76 24.58 1.99
C ILE A 132 -9.50 25.33 2.45
N GLU A 133 -9.44 25.69 3.73
CA GLU A 133 -8.14 25.84 4.37
C GLU A 133 -7.43 24.53 4.09
N ILE A 134 -6.38 24.61 3.26
CA ILE A 134 -5.53 23.49 2.93
C ILE A 134 -4.92 23.10 4.27
N VAL A 135 -5.58 22.18 4.98
CA VAL A 135 -4.94 21.39 6.02
C VAL A 135 -3.76 20.80 5.30
N GLU A 136 -2.57 21.20 5.71
CA GLU A 136 -1.32 20.62 5.26
C GLU A 136 -1.41 19.13 5.56
N ILE A 137 -1.82 18.36 4.55
CA ILE A 137 -1.86 16.91 4.62
C ILE A 137 -0.39 16.52 4.70
N GLU A 138 0.05 16.02 5.86
CA GLU A 138 1.39 15.43 5.94
C GLU A 138 1.52 14.42 4.78
N PRO A 139 2.61 14.50 3.99
CA PRO A 139 2.75 13.66 2.80
C PRO A 139 2.56 12.19 3.18
N PRO A 140 2.04 11.35 2.26
CA PRO A 140 1.86 9.93 2.52
C PRO A 140 3.15 9.33 3.08
N ASN A 141 3.04 8.46 4.09
CA ASN A 141 4.18 7.79 4.73
C ASN A 141 5.23 7.40 3.70
N LYS A 142 6.49 7.71 3.95
CA LYS A 142 7.59 7.40 3.05
C LYS A 142 7.81 5.88 3.03
N ILE A 143 7.74 5.24 1.87
CA ILE A 143 7.71 3.77 1.82
C ILE A 143 9.11 3.20 1.57
N ILE A 144 9.47 2.17 2.34
CA ILE A 144 10.61 1.29 2.08
C ILE A 144 10.07 -0.09 1.71
N THR A 145 10.37 -0.55 0.51
CA THR A 145 9.85 -1.84 -0.01
C THR A 145 10.94 -2.89 -0.10
N LEU A 146 10.66 -4.08 0.42
CA LEU A 146 11.51 -5.26 0.31
C LEU A 146 11.02 -6.13 -0.85
N ILE A 147 11.89 -6.37 -1.84
CA ILE A 147 11.61 -7.20 -3.02
C ILE A 147 12.68 -8.29 -3.17
N GLY A 148 12.43 -9.29 -4.01
CA GLY A 148 13.38 -10.40 -4.22
C GLY A 148 12.70 -11.72 -4.54
N THR A 149 13.51 -12.75 -4.79
CA THR A 149 13.02 -14.09 -5.11
C THR A 149 12.22 -14.72 -3.96
N THR A 150 11.43 -15.74 -4.28
CA THR A 150 10.80 -16.58 -3.25
C THR A 150 11.89 -17.17 -2.36
N SER A 151 11.66 -17.18 -1.04
CA SER A 151 12.62 -17.67 -0.04
C SER A 151 13.92 -16.87 0.12
N ALA A 152 14.07 -15.67 -0.47
CA ALA A 152 15.21 -14.80 -0.19
C ALA A 152 15.25 -14.23 1.25
N GLY A 153 14.18 -14.41 2.02
CA GLY A 153 14.06 -13.89 3.38
C GLY A 153 13.52 -12.46 3.47
N LYS A 154 12.66 -12.03 2.56
CA LYS A 154 12.01 -10.69 2.59
C LYS A 154 11.20 -10.48 3.88
N SER A 155 10.23 -11.36 4.14
CA SER A 155 9.36 -11.29 5.32
C SER A 155 10.14 -11.46 6.63
N SER A 156 11.17 -12.33 6.66
CA SER A 156 12.05 -12.46 7.83
C SER A 156 12.89 -11.21 8.06
N THR A 157 13.38 -10.56 7.00
CA THR A 157 14.08 -9.27 7.09
C THR A 157 13.17 -8.16 7.56
N ALA A 158 11.94 -8.09 7.05
CA ALA A 158 10.96 -7.10 7.47
C ALA A 158 10.59 -7.26 8.96
N ASN A 159 10.36 -8.50 9.43
CA ASN A 159 10.14 -8.77 10.85
C ASN A 159 11.35 -8.43 11.73
N ALA A 160 12.56 -8.72 11.24
CA ALA A 160 13.79 -8.39 11.96
C ALA A 160 13.94 -6.87 12.12
N LEU A 161 13.62 -6.09 11.08
CA LEU A 161 13.62 -4.62 11.13
C LEU A 161 12.55 -4.07 12.09
N LEU A 162 11.38 -4.70 12.14
CA LEU A 162 10.29 -4.31 13.05
C LEU A 162 10.55 -4.70 14.51
N GLY A 163 11.35 -5.75 14.75
CA GLY A 163 11.61 -6.32 16.06
C GLY A 163 10.49 -7.23 16.59
N TYR A 164 9.48 -7.55 15.77
CA TYR A 164 8.38 -8.48 16.08
C TYR A 164 7.89 -9.19 14.80
N GLU A 165 7.15 -10.28 14.96
CA GLU A 165 6.60 -11.06 13.83
C GLU A 165 5.30 -10.41 13.31
N ALA A 166 5.41 -9.49 12.35
CA ALA A 166 4.28 -8.82 11.69
C ALA A 166 3.85 -9.52 10.39
N PHE A 167 4.82 -10.06 9.65
CA PHE A 167 4.61 -10.76 8.38
C PHE A 167 4.72 -12.28 8.60
N SER A 168 3.75 -13.04 8.10
CA SER A 168 3.74 -14.51 8.23
C SER A 168 4.93 -15.15 7.50
N ILE A 169 5.82 -15.81 8.24
CA ILE A 169 6.96 -16.58 7.70
C ILE A 169 6.50 -18.02 7.44
N GLY A 170 6.56 -18.50 6.20
CA GLY A 170 6.38 -19.93 5.87
C GLY A 170 5.01 -20.33 5.29
N ALA A 171 4.26 -19.42 4.68
CA ALA A 171 3.15 -19.83 3.84
C ALA A 171 3.69 -20.63 2.64
N GLU A 172 3.16 -21.84 2.41
CA GLU A 172 3.50 -22.72 1.30
C GLU A 172 3.70 -21.93 0.00
N HIS A 173 4.86 -22.11 -0.67
CA HIS A 173 5.12 -21.77 -2.07
C HIS A 173 4.07 -20.84 -2.72
N GLY A 174 4.26 -19.51 -2.60
CA GLY A 174 3.48 -18.54 -3.40
C GLY A 174 2.21 -17.95 -2.78
N THR A 175 1.99 -18.02 -1.46
CA THR A 175 0.73 -17.49 -0.85
C THR A 175 0.71 -16.01 -0.46
N THR A 176 1.75 -15.22 -0.73
CA THR A 176 1.62 -13.76 -0.60
C THR A 176 0.93 -13.24 -1.86
N THR A 177 -0.40 -13.16 -1.84
CA THR A 177 -1.20 -12.62 -2.96
C THR A 177 -1.46 -11.12 -2.83
N GLN A 178 -0.99 -10.49 -1.75
CA GLN A 178 -1.19 -9.08 -1.42
C GLN A 178 0.09 -8.46 -0.84
N VAL A 179 0.32 -7.20 -1.15
CA VAL A 179 1.41 -6.39 -0.58
C VAL A 179 1.03 -6.03 0.85
N ASN A 180 1.87 -6.41 1.82
CA ASN A 180 1.64 -6.10 3.23
C ASN A 180 2.48 -4.88 3.62
N GLN A 181 1.91 -3.98 4.42
CA GLN A 181 2.57 -2.75 4.85
C GLN A 181 2.36 -2.54 6.35
N GLU A 182 3.44 -2.19 7.04
CA GLU A 182 3.44 -1.90 8.47
C GLU A 182 4.15 -0.58 8.76
N ASP A 183 3.70 0.13 9.79
CA ASP A 183 4.34 1.37 10.22
C ASP A 183 5.75 1.10 10.76
N TYR A 184 6.67 1.99 10.42
CA TYR A 184 8.05 1.96 10.85
C TYR A 184 8.45 3.31 11.47
N MET A 185 9.75 3.55 11.60
CA MET A 185 10.23 4.74 12.30
C MET A 185 10.10 6.01 11.47
N ARG A 186 9.87 7.14 12.15
CA ARG A 186 10.02 8.50 11.60
C ARG A 186 9.16 8.76 10.36
N GLY A 187 7.92 8.26 10.35
CA GLY A 187 6.97 8.44 9.25
C GLY A 187 7.25 7.57 8.03
N TYR A 188 8.16 6.60 8.14
CA TYR A 188 8.35 5.57 7.12
C TYR A 188 7.47 4.36 7.41
N SER A 189 7.07 3.63 6.36
CA SER A 189 6.44 2.31 6.47
C SER A 189 7.28 1.25 5.75
N LEU A 190 7.32 0.03 6.28
CA LEU A 190 7.94 -1.13 5.64
C LEU A 190 6.89 -1.89 4.85
N ARG A 191 7.22 -2.24 3.60
CA ARG A 191 6.34 -2.95 2.69
C ARG A 191 6.99 -4.26 2.25
N ASP A 192 6.34 -5.39 2.56
CA ASP A 192 6.77 -6.73 2.14
C ASP A 192 5.97 -7.13 0.89
N THR A 193 6.68 -7.60 -0.14
CA THR A 193 6.05 -7.98 -1.42
C THR A 193 6.07 -9.48 -1.64
N PRO A 194 5.15 -9.99 -2.47
CA PRO A 194 5.24 -11.36 -2.98
C PRO A 194 6.60 -11.67 -3.58
N GLY A 195 7.07 -12.90 -3.39
CA GLY A 195 8.30 -13.38 -4.03
C GLY A 195 8.09 -13.61 -5.52
N LEU A 196 9.15 -13.43 -6.31
CA LEU A 196 9.19 -13.97 -7.66
C LEU A 196 9.19 -15.50 -7.58
N MET A 197 8.19 -16.16 -8.16
CA MET A 197 8.21 -17.59 -8.48
C MET A 197 8.63 -17.71 -9.94
N ASP A 198 9.64 -18.54 -10.26
CA ASP A 198 10.23 -19.01 -11.54
C ASP A 198 10.16 -18.16 -12.83
N ASP A 199 9.16 -17.30 -12.99
CA ASP A 199 9.01 -16.26 -13.97
C ASP A 199 9.89 -15.04 -13.61
N THR A 200 10.75 -14.69 -14.57
CA THR A 200 11.64 -13.51 -14.56
C THR A 200 10.91 -12.15 -14.56
N ASN A 201 9.60 -12.13 -14.28
CA ASN A 201 8.78 -10.93 -14.32
C ASN A 201 8.06 -10.75 -12.98
N PHE A 202 8.35 -9.61 -12.33
CA PHE A 202 7.47 -9.11 -11.29
C PHE A 202 6.07 -8.92 -11.86
N ASN A 203 5.06 -9.30 -11.08
CA ASN A 203 3.70 -8.94 -11.38
C ASN A 203 3.51 -7.42 -11.26
N GLU A 204 2.43 -6.91 -11.83
CA GLU A 204 2.10 -5.49 -11.83
C GLU A 204 2.09 -4.89 -10.42
N ILE A 205 1.57 -5.64 -9.44
CA ILE A 205 1.52 -5.27 -8.03
C ILE A 205 2.92 -4.97 -7.44
N VAL A 206 3.94 -5.77 -7.78
CA VAL A 206 5.31 -5.52 -7.30
C VAL A 206 5.93 -4.31 -8.02
N TRP A 207 5.64 -4.11 -9.31
CA TRP A 207 6.11 -2.92 -10.04
C TRP A 207 5.52 -1.62 -9.49
N GLU A 208 4.23 -1.63 -9.17
CA GLU A 208 3.58 -0.52 -8.43
C GLU A 208 4.29 -0.31 -7.10
N ALA A 209 4.47 -1.35 -6.28
CA ALA A 209 5.16 -1.19 -5.00
C ALA A 209 6.58 -0.60 -5.12
N ILE A 210 7.33 -0.96 -6.18
CA ILE A 210 8.65 -0.39 -6.48
C ILE A 210 8.54 1.10 -6.85
N GLN A 211 7.55 1.49 -7.66
CA GLN A 211 7.37 2.86 -8.14
C GLN A 211 7.03 3.85 -7.02
N ASP A 212 6.31 3.40 -6.01
CA ASP A 212 5.83 4.22 -4.89
C ASP A 212 6.87 4.45 -3.79
N SER A 213 7.98 3.72 -3.85
CA SER A 213 8.94 3.64 -2.76
C SER A 213 10.10 4.61 -2.93
N GLU A 214 10.46 5.32 -1.85
CA GLU A 214 11.69 6.12 -1.81
C GLU A 214 12.93 5.22 -1.74
N LEU A 215 12.80 4.07 -1.08
CA LEU A 215 13.87 3.07 -0.99
C LEU A 215 13.33 1.69 -1.30
N VAL A 216 13.88 1.08 -2.35
CA VAL A 216 13.68 -0.32 -2.68
C VAL A 216 14.90 -1.10 -2.22
N ILE A 217 14.67 -2.16 -1.44
CA ILE A 217 15.70 -3.07 -0.95
C ILE A 217 15.49 -4.41 -1.65
N TYR A 218 16.37 -4.72 -2.60
CA TYR A 218 16.41 -6.04 -3.21
C TYR A 218 17.09 -7.01 -2.25
N VAL A 219 16.33 -7.98 -1.75
CA VAL A 219 16.79 -9.05 -0.87
C VAL A 219 17.14 -10.26 -1.71
N THR A 220 18.38 -10.73 -1.57
CA THR A 220 18.85 -11.99 -2.17
C THR A 220 19.43 -12.90 -1.08
N GLY A 221 19.41 -14.20 -1.34
CA GLY A 221 19.98 -15.22 -0.45
C GLY A 221 21.50 -15.30 -0.55
N GLU A 222 22.05 -16.41 -0.05
CA GLU A 222 23.50 -16.65 -0.11
C GLU A 222 24.01 -16.89 -1.53
N GLY A 223 25.07 -16.16 -1.91
CA GLY A 223 25.83 -16.42 -3.13
C GLY A 223 25.98 -15.19 -4.02
N GLN A 224 26.47 -15.44 -5.23
CA GLN A 224 26.53 -14.42 -6.29
C GLN A 224 25.15 -14.24 -6.90
N LEU A 225 24.85 -13.02 -7.38
CA LEU A 225 23.63 -12.77 -8.14
C LEU A 225 23.71 -13.50 -9.48
N TYR A 226 22.70 -14.32 -9.77
CA TYR A 226 22.59 -14.97 -11.06
C TYR A 226 22.15 -13.97 -12.13
N ARG A 227 22.30 -14.33 -13.42
CA ARG A 227 21.93 -13.44 -14.54
C ARG A 227 20.51 -12.91 -14.44
N GLN A 228 19.57 -13.75 -13.99
CA GLN A 228 18.16 -13.36 -13.85
C GLN A 228 17.97 -12.26 -12.79
N GLU A 229 18.61 -12.40 -11.63
CA GLU A 229 18.56 -11.39 -10.56
C GLU A 229 19.23 -10.09 -11.01
N LEU A 230 20.34 -10.17 -11.75
CA LEU A 230 21.01 -9.00 -12.32
C LEU A 230 20.14 -8.26 -13.34
N GLU A 231 19.44 -8.98 -14.22
CA GLU A 231 18.51 -8.37 -15.18
C GLU A 231 17.32 -7.72 -14.46
N ILE A 232 16.79 -8.34 -13.41
CA ILE A 232 15.73 -7.75 -12.59
C ILE A 232 16.23 -6.48 -11.90
N PHE A 233 17.41 -6.54 -11.26
CA PHE A 233 18.03 -5.42 -10.57
C PHE A 233 18.28 -4.24 -11.52
N LYS A 234 18.79 -4.53 -12.73
CA LYS A 234 18.94 -3.58 -13.82
C LYS A 234 17.61 -2.92 -14.20
N ARG A 235 16.57 -3.72 -14.48
CA ARG A 235 15.24 -3.21 -14.89
C ARG A 235 14.63 -2.31 -13.83
N ILE A 236 14.77 -2.65 -12.55
CA ILE A 236 14.33 -1.78 -11.45
C ILE A 236 15.05 -0.43 -11.53
N ARG A 237 16.38 -0.44 -11.64
CA ARG A 237 17.16 0.79 -11.67
C ARG A 237 16.84 1.66 -12.88
N GLU A 238 16.73 1.06 -14.06
CA GLU A 238 16.36 1.77 -15.30
C GLU A 238 14.96 2.38 -15.20
N SER A 239 13.99 1.64 -14.64
CA SER A 239 12.63 2.13 -14.44
C SER A 239 12.59 3.28 -13.43
N GLN A 240 13.32 3.18 -12.31
CA GLN A 240 13.44 4.28 -11.35
C GLN A 240 14.01 5.55 -11.97
N ILE A 241 15.06 5.43 -12.78
CA ILE A 241 15.65 6.58 -13.49
C ILE A 241 14.63 7.20 -14.45
N GLN A 242 13.92 6.37 -15.21
CA GLN A 242 12.89 6.85 -16.14
C GLN A 242 11.76 7.57 -15.41
N TRP A 243 11.22 6.98 -14.34
CA TRP A 243 10.15 7.60 -13.56
C TRP A 243 10.61 8.90 -12.88
N ASP A 244 11.83 8.94 -12.36
CA ASP A 244 12.41 10.15 -11.78
C ASP A 244 12.58 11.26 -12.83
N GLN A 245 12.92 10.91 -14.09
CA GLN A 245 12.98 11.86 -15.20
C GLN A 245 11.58 12.37 -15.57
N ASP A 246 10.62 11.45 -15.71
CA ASP A 246 9.24 11.77 -16.12
C ASP A 246 8.52 12.65 -15.09
N SER A 247 8.87 12.51 -13.81
CA SER A 247 8.27 13.27 -12.70
C SER A 247 9.13 14.42 -12.19
N GLU A 248 10.27 14.70 -12.81
CA GLU A 248 11.25 15.72 -12.39
C GLU A 248 11.76 15.53 -10.93
N THR A 249 11.77 14.29 -10.42
CA THR A 249 12.20 13.92 -9.06
C THR A 249 13.53 13.16 -9.04
N MET A 250 14.51 13.62 -9.82
CA MET A 250 15.81 12.95 -9.98
C MET A 250 16.48 12.57 -8.66
N GLY A 251 16.62 11.26 -8.42
CA GLY A 251 17.35 10.70 -7.27
C GLY A 251 16.49 10.48 -6.03
N VAL A 252 15.19 10.74 -6.09
CA VAL A 252 14.25 10.43 -5.00
C VAL A 252 14.15 8.91 -4.82
N ARG A 253 14.03 8.16 -5.92
CA ARG A 253 13.93 6.70 -5.86
C ARG A 253 15.31 6.07 -5.75
N GLN A 254 15.55 5.41 -4.63
CA GLN A 254 16.81 4.73 -4.33
C GLN A 254 16.64 3.22 -4.39
N LEU A 255 17.73 2.54 -4.75
CA LEU A 255 17.84 1.10 -4.77
C LEU A 255 19.02 0.67 -3.90
N ALA A 256 18.80 -0.36 -3.09
CA ALA A 256 19.82 -1.02 -2.30
C ALA A 256 19.76 -2.54 -2.52
N LEU A 257 20.89 -3.19 -2.28
CA LEU A 257 21.01 -4.65 -2.29
C LEU A 257 21.31 -5.13 -0.87
N TYR A 258 20.45 -6.00 -0.35
CA TYR A 258 20.67 -6.70 0.90
C TYR A 258 20.89 -8.19 0.63
N VAL A 259 22.07 -8.68 1.02
CA VAL A 259 22.43 -10.09 0.92
C VAL A 259 22.16 -10.74 2.28
N ASN A 260 21.06 -11.49 2.36
CA ASN A 260 20.63 -12.21 3.54
C ASN A 260 21.34 -13.57 3.58
N ARG A 261 22.26 -13.72 4.53
CA ARG A 261 23.03 -14.95 4.75
C ARG A 261 22.35 -15.75 5.86
N GLU A 262 21.59 -16.78 5.48
CA GLU A 262 20.78 -17.56 6.43
C GLU A 262 21.62 -18.57 7.24
N ASP A 263 22.79 -18.97 6.74
CA ASP A 263 23.63 -19.97 7.36
C ASP A 263 24.83 -19.39 8.11
N VAL A 264 25.10 -20.02 9.25
CA VAL A 264 26.30 -19.84 10.08
C VAL A 264 27.54 -20.49 9.42
N LYS A 265 27.66 -20.49 8.08
CA LYS A 265 28.93 -20.83 7.41
C LYS A 265 30.07 -19.87 7.77
N GLN A 266 29.75 -18.73 8.37
CA GLN A 266 30.70 -17.81 9.00
C GLN A 266 31.54 -18.43 10.13
N SER A 267 31.14 -19.57 10.72
CA SER A 267 32.00 -20.23 11.73
C SER A 267 33.19 -20.97 11.10
N THR A 268 33.20 -21.19 9.79
CA THR A 268 34.22 -21.99 9.08
C THR A 268 34.90 -21.26 7.91
N MET A 269 34.33 -20.16 7.41
CA MET A 269 34.94 -19.37 6.33
C MET A 269 35.88 -18.30 6.89
N ASP A 270 37.07 -18.17 6.30
CA ASP A 270 38.02 -17.13 6.70
C ASP A 270 37.50 -15.72 6.30
N SER A 271 37.96 -14.69 7.02
CA SER A 271 37.53 -13.31 6.81
C SER A 271 37.91 -12.76 5.42
N GLN A 272 38.96 -13.29 4.78
CA GLN A 272 39.38 -12.86 3.45
C GLN A 272 38.41 -13.35 2.39
N THR A 273 37.98 -14.60 2.46
CA THR A 273 36.98 -15.21 1.57
C THR A 273 35.65 -14.46 1.66
N ILE A 274 35.20 -14.14 2.88
CA ILE A 274 33.98 -13.34 3.10
C ILE A 274 34.08 -11.97 2.42
N GLN A 275 35.24 -11.32 2.51
CA GLN A 275 35.46 -10.01 1.93
C GLN A 275 35.61 -10.07 0.40
N GLN A 276 36.21 -11.13 -0.14
CA GLN A 276 36.29 -11.40 -1.57
C GLN A 276 34.89 -11.59 -2.16
N GLU A 277 34.05 -12.43 -1.56
CA GLU A 277 32.67 -12.63 -2.01
C GLU A 277 31.86 -11.34 -1.95
N ALA A 278 31.99 -10.58 -0.86
CA ALA A 278 31.30 -9.29 -0.74
C ALA A 278 31.73 -8.31 -1.85
N ASN A 279 33.02 -8.30 -2.21
CA ASN A 279 33.52 -7.46 -3.29
C ASN A 279 33.05 -7.93 -4.67
N LEU A 280 32.94 -9.25 -4.90
CA LEU A 280 32.39 -9.79 -6.14
C LEU A 280 30.94 -9.33 -6.35
N ILE A 281 30.10 -9.46 -5.31
CA ILE A 281 28.70 -9.04 -5.39
C ILE A 281 28.58 -7.52 -5.60
N ARG A 282 29.39 -6.72 -4.89
CA ARG A 282 29.44 -5.26 -5.10
C ARG A 282 29.81 -4.91 -6.53
N ASN A 283 30.79 -5.60 -7.11
CA ASN A 283 31.23 -5.36 -8.48
C ASN A 283 30.13 -5.71 -9.49
N GLN A 284 29.38 -6.80 -9.28
CA GLN A 284 28.29 -7.20 -10.16
C GLN A 284 27.21 -6.10 -10.32
N VAL A 285 26.93 -5.34 -9.27
CA VAL A 285 25.89 -4.28 -9.28
C VAL A 285 26.44 -2.86 -9.34
N SER A 286 27.76 -2.69 -9.39
CA SER A 286 28.44 -1.40 -9.29
C SER A 286 28.06 -0.38 -10.37
N GLN A 287 27.57 -0.85 -11.51
CA GLN A 287 27.09 0.02 -12.59
C GLN A 287 25.70 0.64 -12.30
N TRP A 288 24.93 0.09 -11.37
CA TRP A 288 23.56 0.52 -11.07
C TRP A 288 23.43 1.21 -9.72
N ILE A 289 24.18 0.75 -8.71
CA ILE A 289 24.19 1.31 -7.37
C ILE A 289 25.62 1.45 -6.81
N PRO A 290 25.87 2.46 -5.96
CA PRO A 290 27.17 2.60 -5.32
C PRO A 290 27.41 1.49 -4.29
N SER A 291 28.68 1.14 -4.06
CA SER A 291 29.08 0.02 -3.20
C SER A 291 28.57 0.09 -1.76
N HIS A 292 28.34 1.30 -1.22
CA HIS A 292 27.79 1.51 0.13
C HIS A 292 26.28 1.21 0.22
N LYS A 293 25.59 1.01 -0.91
CA LYS A 293 24.20 0.54 -0.97
C LYS A 293 24.09 -0.99 -1.04
N VAL A 294 25.20 -1.70 -0.92
CA VAL A 294 25.27 -3.17 -0.85
C VAL A 294 25.66 -3.59 0.55
N VAL A 295 24.71 -4.14 1.28
CA VAL A 295 24.85 -4.53 2.70
C VAL A 295 24.57 -6.01 2.91
N PHE A 296 25.19 -6.57 3.94
CA PHE A 296 25.19 -7.99 4.25
C PHE A 296 24.70 -8.16 5.68
N GLY A 297 23.94 -9.21 5.94
CA GLY A 297 23.43 -9.52 7.27
C GLY A 297 22.77 -10.89 7.31
N ALA A 298 22.15 -11.20 8.44
CA ALA A 298 21.41 -12.42 8.65
C ALA A 298 20.11 -12.09 9.38
N SER A 299 18.98 -12.22 8.69
CA SER A 299 17.66 -11.82 9.23
C SER A 299 17.03 -12.88 10.14
N SER A 300 17.37 -14.15 9.93
CA SER A 300 16.91 -15.27 10.77
C SER A 300 17.96 -16.39 10.86
N PRO A 301 19.17 -16.11 11.37
CA PRO A 301 20.25 -17.09 11.42
C PRO A 301 19.91 -18.30 12.28
N ILE A 302 20.28 -19.49 11.83
CA ILE A 302 20.12 -20.74 12.58
C ILE A 302 21.51 -21.31 12.90
N ALA A 303 21.84 -21.44 14.19
CA ALA A 303 23.07 -22.08 14.65
C ALA A 303 22.73 -23.39 15.35
N ARG A 304 23.24 -24.52 14.82
CA ARG A 304 23.02 -25.87 15.41
C ARG A 304 21.54 -26.18 15.69
N GLY A 305 20.65 -25.76 14.78
CA GLY A 305 19.20 -25.96 14.91
C GLY A 305 18.47 -24.99 15.85
N ILE A 306 19.18 -24.00 16.41
CA ILE A 306 18.61 -22.99 17.31
C ILE A 306 18.60 -21.63 16.59
N ARG A 307 17.43 -20.97 16.52
CA ARG A 307 17.30 -19.59 16.02
C ARG A 307 18.17 -18.66 16.86
N GLN A 308 18.99 -17.86 16.18
CA GLN A 308 19.83 -16.83 16.78
C GLN A 308 19.20 -15.45 16.59
N PRO A 309 19.61 -14.44 17.38
CA PRO A 309 19.23 -13.05 17.11
C PRO A 309 19.63 -12.62 15.69
N ALA A 310 18.82 -11.77 15.08
CA ALA A 310 19.12 -11.18 13.78
C ALA A 310 20.40 -10.31 13.84
N GLN A 311 21.19 -10.35 12.78
CA GLN A 311 22.42 -9.57 12.59
C GLN A 311 22.22 -8.67 11.36
N ILE A 312 21.52 -7.56 11.56
CA ILE A 312 21.03 -6.67 10.49
C ILE A 312 21.53 -5.22 10.64
N GLU A 313 22.56 -4.99 11.45
CA GLU A 313 23.05 -3.65 11.82
C GLU A 313 23.49 -2.82 10.61
N ALA A 314 24.08 -3.47 9.60
CA ALA A 314 24.47 -2.83 8.35
C ALA A 314 23.24 -2.36 7.54
N LEU A 315 22.15 -3.14 7.57
CA LEU A 315 20.90 -2.80 6.91
C LEU A 315 20.20 -1.65 7.62
N GLU A 316 20.13 -1.70 8.96
CA GLU A 316 19.59 -0.61 9.78
C GLU A 316 20.37 0.69 9.56
N SER A 317 21.70 0.63 9.50
CA SER A 317 22.55 1.79 9.22
C SER A 317 22.26 2.39 7.84
N LEU A 318 22.08 1.56 6.81
CA LEU A 318 21.71 2.00 5.47
C LEU A 318 20.35 2.71 5.45
N ILE A 319 19.34 2.12 6.11
CA ILE A 319 17.99 2.69 6.19
C ILE A 319 18.02 4.01 6.97
N ASN A 320 18.68 4.04 8.13
CA ASN A 320 18.82 5.25 8.94
C ASN A 320 19.54 6.37 8.17
N SER A 321 20.57 6.04 7.39
CA SER A 321 21.25 6.99 6.51
C SER A 321 20.31 7.56 5.44
N HIS A 322 19.50 6.69 4.81
CA HIS A 322 18.49 7.13 3.84
C HIS A 322 17.45 8.08 4.49
N ILE A 323 16.88 7.70 5.64
CA ILE A 323 15.92 8.50 6.39
C ILE A 323 16.50 9.86 6.82
N ASN A 324 17.79 9.91 7.14
CA ASN A 324 18.46 11.13 7.60
C ASN A 324 18.87 12.08 6.47
N ASN A 325 19.21 11.56 5.30
CA ASN A 325 19.65 12.38 4.16
C ASN A 325 18.49 13.07 3.41
N GLN A 326 17.24 12.80 3.78
CA GLN A 326 16.03 13.39 3.19
C GLN A 326 15.47 14.56 4.02
N LYS A 327 16.30 15.17 4.89
CA LYS A 327 16.04 16.42 5.63
C LYS A 327 16.82 17.57 5.00
#